data_AF-A0A964LD63-F1
#
_entry.id   AF-A0A964LD63-F1
#
_cell.length_a   1.000
_cell.length_b   1.000
_cell.length_c   1.000
_cell.angle_alpha   90.00
_cell.angle_beta   90.00
_cell.angle_gamma   90.00
#
_symmetry.space_group_name_H-M   'P 1'
#
loop_
_entity.id
_entity.type
_entity.pdbx_description
1 polymer ?
#
loop_
_entity_poly.entity_id
_entity_poly.type
_entity_poly.pdbx_seq_one_letter_code
_entity_poly.pdbx_strand_id
1 'polypeptide(L)' 'MDRSNPYESAFESFLREQGLCYIAVDEAKRAVLGDVPVQNLDFIVLGPTGAKLLVDVKGR' A
#
# COMPACT_ATOMS: atom_id res chain seq x y z
N MET A 1 -0.67 12.06 1.24
CA MET A 1 0.35 10.99 1.21
C MET A 1 1.69 11.59 1.62
N ASP A 2 2.00 11.48 2.91
CA ASP A 2 3.33 11.78 3.42
C ASP A 2 4.28 10.74 2.81
N ARG A 3 5.13 11.18 1.88
CA ARG A 3 6.07 10.30 1.14
C ARG A 3 7.43 10.25 1.82
N SER A 4 7.49 10.51 3.11
CA SER A 4 8.74 10.61 3.86
C SER A 4 9.45 9.27 4.04
N ASN A 5 8.75 8.14 3.89
CA ASN A 5 9.35 6.81 3.97
C ASN A 5 10.02 6.41 2.62
N PRO A 6 11.36 6.35 2.55
CA PRO A 6 12.06 6.01 1.31
C PRO A 6 11.77 4.57 0.85
N TYR A 7 11.38 3.68 1.76
CA TYR A 7 11.06 2.28 1.42
C TYR A 7 9.73 2.17 0.68
N GLU A 8 8.73 2.96 1.05
CA GLU A 8 7.45 3.01 0.33
C GLU A 8 7.64 3.54 -1.09
N SER A 9 8.46 4.60 -1.25
CA SER A 9 8.78 5.16 -2.57
C SER A 9 9.54 4.16 -3.46
N ALA A 10 10.50 3.43 -2.88
CA ALA A 10 11.21 2.37 -3.59
C ALA A 10 10.27 1.21 -3.99
N PHE A 11 9.38 0.81 -3.08
CA PHE A 11 8.40 -0.24 -3.35
C PHE A 11 7.40 0.17 -4.44
N GLU A 12 6.89 1.41 -4.40
CA GLU A 12 6.02 1.94 -5.44
C GLU A 12 6.71 1.94 -6.82
N SER A 13 7.98 2.35 -6.86
CA SER A 13 8.78 2.33 -8.10
C SER A 13 8.90 0.91 -8.66
N PHE A 14 9.16 -0.07 -7.81
CA PHE A 14 9.16 -1.48 -8.20
C PHE A 14 7.80 -1.93 -8.77
N LEU A 15 6.68 -1.60 -8.12
CA LEU A 15 5.35 -1.96 -8.62
C LEU A 15 5.07 -1.36 -10.01
N ARG A 16 5.48 -0.11 -10.23
CA ARG A 16 5.35 0.58 -11.52
C ARG A 16 6.20 -0.09 -12.60
N GLU A 17 7.45 -0.44 -12.30
CA GLU A 17 8.34 -1.13 -13.23
C GLU A 17 7.82 -2.51 -13.63
N GLN A 18 7.18 -3.21 -12.70
CA GLN A 18 6.53 -4.51 -12.97
C GLN A 18 5.17 -4.37 -13.67
N GLY A 19 4.65 -3.15 -13.88
CA GLY A 19 3.35 -2.90 -14.49
C GLY A 19 2.17 -3.44 -13.68
N LEU A 20 2.32 -3.54 -12.35
CA LEU A 20 1.29 -4.07 -11.47
C LEU A 20 0.23 -3.01 -11.16
N CYS A 21 -1.03 -3.44 -11.07
CA CYS A 21 -2.11 -2.57 -10.62
C CYS A 21 -2.06 -2.45 -9.09
N TYR A 22 -1.99 -1.24 -8.56
CA TYR A 22 -1.97 -1.00 -7.13
C TYR A 22 -2.69 0.29 -6.73
N ILE A 23 -3.06 0.38 -5.46
CA ILE A 23 -3.58 1.57 -4.79
C ILE A 23 -2.63 1.89 -3.65
N ALA A 24 -2.06 3.08 -3.68
CA ALA A 24 -1.30 3.64 -2.58
C ALA A 24 -2.29 4.29 -1.59
N VAL A 25 -2.25 3.93 -0.32
CA VAL A 25 -3.20 4.39 0.70
C VAL A 25 -2.66 5.63 1.38
N ASP A 26 -3.52 6.62 1.60
CA ASP A 26 -3.13 7.84 2.30
C ASP A 26 -3.28 7.64 3.81
N GLU A 27 -2.17 7.62 4.56
CA GLU A 27 -2.18 7.41 6.02
C GLU A 27 -3.02 8.44 6.79
N ALA A 28 -3.18 9.64 6.23
CA ALA A 28 -4.06 10.68 6.78
C ALA A 28 -5.54 10.26 6.77
N LYS A 29 -5.90 9.23 5.99
CA LYS A 29 -7.23 8.64 5.93
C LYS A 29 -7.20 7.29 6.63
N ARG A 30 -7.78 7.25 7.83
CA ARG A 30 -7.88 6.01 8.61
C ARG A 30 -8.82 5.01 7.93
N ALA A 31 -8.36 3.77 7.79
CA ALA A 31 -9.21 2.67 7.37
C ALA A 31 -10.20 2.30 8.48
N VAL A 32 -11.46 2.05 8.09
CA VAL A 32 -12.56 1.70 9.00
C VAL A 32 -13.36 0.53 8.46
N LEU A 33 -13.85 -0.32 9.36
CA LEU A 33 -14.82 -1.37 9.09
C LEU A 33 -16.05 -1.13 9.96
N GLY A 34 -17.06 -0.45 9.40
CA GLY A 34 -18.12 0.15 10.21
C GLY A 34 -17.55 1.21 11.14
N ASP A 35 -17.89 1.14 12.43
CA ASP A 35 -17.37 2.07 13.46
C ASP A 35 -16.05 1.58 14.10
N VAL A 36 -15.46 0.49 13.59
CA VAL A 36 -14.23 -0.10 14.13
C VAL A 36 -13.02 0.39 13.33
N PRO A 37 -12.03 1.04 13.97
CA PRO A 37 -10.75 1.35 13.34
C PRO A 37 -10.02 0.05 12.99
N VAL A 38 -9.47 -0.04 11.78
CA VAL A 38 -8.63 -1.16 11.36
C VAL A 38 -7.19 -0.70 11.12
N GLN A 39 -6.28 -1.66 10.99
CA GLN A 39 -4.89 -1.38 10.66
C GLN A 39 -4.82 -0.66 9.29
N ASN A 40 -4.05 0.43 9.24
CA ASN A 40 -3.72 1.08 7.98
C ASN A 40 -2.67 0.24 7.24
N LEU A 41 -2.83 0.19 5.92
CA LEU A 41 -1.92 -0.47 4.99
C LEU A 41 -1.33 0.60 4.10
N ASP A 42 -0.17 0.32 3.50
CA ASP A 42 0.48 1.29 2.61
C ASP A 42 0.02 1.07 1.16
N PHE A 43 -0.15 -0.20 0.77
CA PHE A 43 -0.58 -0.56 -0.59
C PHE A 43 -1.61 -1.70 -0.62
N ILE A 44 -2.51 -1.60 -1.59
CA ILE A 44 -3.34 -2.73 -2.05
C ILE A 44 -2.87 -3.07 -3.46
N VAL A 45 -2.41 -4.31 -3.68
CA VAL A 45 -1.80 -4.72 -4.95
C VAL A 45 -2.62 -5.85 -5.57
N LEU A 46 -2.92 -5.72 -6.86
CA LEU A 46 -3.39 -6.80 -7.71
C LEU A 46 -2.19 -7.40 -8.44
N GLY A 47 -1.74 -8.55 -7.94
CA GLY A 47 -0.63 -9.31 -8.51
C GLY A 47 -1.04 -10.13 -9.73
N PRO A 48 -0.06 -10.79 -10.37
CA PRO A 48 -0.31 -11.73 -11.45
C PRO A 48 -1.31 -12.81 -11.02
N THR A 49 -2.01 -13.39 -12.00
CA THR A 49 -2.98 -14.49 -11.82
C THR A 49 -4.10 -14.19 -10.80
N GLY A 50 -4.36 -12.92 -10.50
CA GLY A 50 -5.46 -12.49 -9.63
C GLY A 50 -5.13 -12.48 -8.14
N ALA A 51 -3.85 -12.58 -7.76
CA ALA A 51 -3.42 -12.42 -6.38
C ALA A 51 -3.83 -11.04 -5.83
N LYS A 52 -4.43 -10.98 -4.64
CA LYS A 52 -4.85 -9.74 -3.98
C LYS A 52 -4.06 -9.57 -2.69
N LEU A 53 -3.17 -8.60 -2.66
CA LEU A 53 -2.23 -8.41 -1.56
C LEU A 53 -2.55 -7.12 -0.80
N LEU A 54 -2.51 -7.22 0.52
CA LEU A 54 -2.51 -6.09 1.44
C LEU A 54 -1.07 -5.96 1.94
N VAL A 55 -0.45 -4.80 1.70
CA VAL A 55 0.99 -4.61 1.92
C VAL A 55 1.21 -3.48 2.90
N ASP A 56 2.07 -3.77 3.88
CA ASP A 56 2.58 -2.85 4.91
C ASP A 56 4.12 -2.87 4.79
N VAL A 57 4.69 -1.76 4.36
CA VAL A 57 6.10 -1.55 4.02
C VAL A 57 6.85 -1.13 5.27
N LYS A 58 7.67 -2.05 5.78
CA LYS A 58 8.49 -1.79 6.97
C LYS A 58 9.87 -1.27 6.59
N GLY A 59 10.17 -0.06 7.08
CA GLY A 59 11.43 0.65 6.87
C GLY A 59 12.34 0.68 8.09
N ARG A 60 12.55 -0.48 8.73
CA ARG A 60 13.31 -0.67 9.99
C ARG A 60 12.70 -0.04 11.25
#